data_AF-A0A9X1HEW3-F1
#
_entry.id   AF-A0A9X1HEW3-F1
#
_cell.length_a   1.000
_cell.length_b   1.000
_cell.length_c   1.000
_cell.angle_alpha   90.00
_cell.angle_beta   90.00
_cell.angle_gamma   90.00
#
_symmetry.space_group_name_H-M   'P 1'
#
loop_
_entity.id
_entity.type
_entity.pdbx_description
1 polymer ?
#
loop_
_entity_poly.entity_id
_entity_poly.type
_entity_poly.pdbx_seq_one_letter_code
_entity_poly.pdbx_strand_id
1 'polypeptide(L)'
;FFVSWFVKYPDVVKTEIVITTNIPPEKIVSKSSGRIEAILVKDKTPVAKNSTLAIIENTANYKDVFLLKSIVDHYDINNATKAFPFASLKNTQLGEIESAYAVFQKDYQAQQLNESLHPFEIESKAQSSEKIQLKERLDILQQQKVLNESELELQKNEIARFETLFNKGIISAQEMEAKKLGYLQAMKSYKGLLTSISQIRSSLIDNTKSSQNSQINSTKEEVNLGRSMAQS
;
A
#
# COMPACT_ATOMS: atom_id res chain seq x y z
N PHE A 1 3.85 62.05 88.50
CA PHE A 1 2.87 61.12 87.92
C PHE A 1 1.92 61.87 86.96
N PHE A 2 2.43 62.50 85.88
CA PHE A 2 1.60 63.34 84.99
C PHE A 2 1.88 63.19 83.48
N VAL A 3 2.84 62.38 83.05
CA VAL A 3 3.23 62.29 81.62
C VAL A 3 2.50 61.17 80.87
N SER A 4 1.90 60.21 81.57
CA SER A 4 1.23 59.03 80.95
C SER A 4 -0.16 59.32 80.37
N TRP A 5 -0.79 60.45 80.67
CA TRP A 5 -2.13 60.79 80.16
C TRP A 5 -2.09 61.51 78.80
N PHE A 6 -0.93 62.07 78.42
CA PHE A 6 -0.82 62.89 77.22
C PHE A 6 -0.36 62.11 75.97
N VAL A 7 0.14 60.88 76.14
CA VAL A 7 0.64 60.06 75.03
C VAL A 7 -0.46 59.11 74.57
N LYS A 8 -1.13 59.47 73.46
CA LYS A 8 -2.17 58.65 72.84
C LYS A 8 -1.51 57.52 72.04
N TYR A 9 -1.56 56.28 72.56
CA TYR A 9 -1.06 55.10 71.87
C TYR A 9 -2.02 54.73 70.72
N PRO A 10 -1.57 54.61 69.46
CA PRO A 10 -2.44 54.19 68.39
C PRO A 10 -2.72 52.68 68.50
N ASP A 11 -3.99 52.31 68.70
CA ASP A 11 -4.46 50.91 68.77
C ASP A 11 -4.30 50.14 67.44
N VAL A 12 -4.00 50.85 66.35
CA VAL A 12 -3.77 50.28 65.03
C VAL A 12 -2.53 50.89 64.41
N VAL A 13 -1.49 50.08 64.23
CA VAL A 13 -0.28 50.47 63.51
C VAL A 13 -0.46 50.14 62.03
N LYS A 14 -0.56 51.17 61.20
CA LYS A 14 -0.57 51.02 59.74
C LYS A 14 0.87 50.81 59.27
N THR A 15 1.23 49.57 58.98
CA THR A 15 2.56 49.22 58.44
C THR A 15 2.42 48.65 57.04
N GLU A 16 3.42 48.87 56.20
CA GLU A 16 3.51 48.16 54.93
C GLU A 16 3.89 46.70 55.19
N ILE A 17 3.15 45.79 54.57
CA ILE A 17 3.46 44.36 54.56
C ILE A 17 3.89 43.97 53.16
N VAL A 18 5.06 43.33 53.03
CA VAL A 18 5.55 42.80 51.76
C VAL A 18 5.21 41.32 51.69
N ILE A 19 4.33 40.95 50.77
CA ILE A 19 4.00 39.55 50.50
C ILE A 19 5.10 38.99 49.59
N THR A 20 5.89 38.06 50.11
CA THR A 20 6.91 37.32 49.35
C THR A 20 6.56 35.84 49.24
N THR A 21 7.08 35.18 48.22
CA THR A 21 6.91 33.73 47.99
C THR A 21 8.14 32.97 48.49
N ASN A 22 7.92 31.82 49.14
CA ASN A 22 9.01 30.94 49.60
C ASN A 22 9.78 30.31 48.44
N ILE A 23 9.15 30.16 47.28
CA ILE A 23 9.78 29.64 46.06
C ILE A 23 10.23 30.84 45.23
N PRO A 24 11.54 30.98 44.95
CA PRO A 24 12.02 32.10 44.17
C PRO A 24 11.46 32.05 42.74
N PRO A 25 11.15 33.21 42.14
CA PRO A 25 10.69 33.26 40.76
C PRO A 25 11.79 32.76 39.81
N GLU A 26 11.45 31.83 38.94
CA GLU A 26 12.36 31.29 37.93
C GLU A 26 12.25 32.12 36.64
N LYS A 27 13.40 32.52 36.08
CA LYS A 27 13.43 33.22 34.79
C LYS A 27 13.34 32.19 33.67
N ILE A 28 12.31 32.31 32.84
CA ILE A 28 12.19 31.52 31.61
C ILE A 28 12.93 32.24 30.49
N VAL A 29 13.83 31.53 29.82
CA VAL A 29 14.61 32.04 28.68
C VAL A 29 14.30 31.18 27.45
N SER A 30 14.16 31.81 26.28
CA SER A 30 13.95 31.09 25.03
C SER A 30 15.20 30.29 24.65
N LYS A 31 14.99 29.10 24.07
CA LYS A 31 16.08 28.26 23.56
C LYS A 31 16.58 28.70 22.18
N SER A 32 15.79 29.49 21.48
CA SER A 32 16.09 30.07 20.17
C SER A 32 15.97 31.59 20.23
N SER A 33 16.76 32.26 19.39
CA SER A 33 16.67 33.70 19.16
C SER A 33 15.66 33.97 18.05
N GLY A 34 14.82 34.99 18.22
CA GLY A 34 13.85 35.41 17.21
C GLY A 34 12.96 36.54 17.71
N ARG A 35 12.18 37.14 16.81
CA ARG A 35 11.18 38.15 17.17
C ARG A 35 9.99 37.46 17.84
N ILE A 36 9.41 38.10 18.86
CA ILE A 36 8.17 37.63 19.46
C ILE A 36 7.03 37.94 18.49
N GLU A 37 6.34 36.91 18.02
CA GLU A 37 5.15 37.07 17.18
C GLU A 37 3.90 37.32 18.02
N ALA A 38 3.73 36.56 19.10
CA ALA A 38 2.57 36.66 19.98
C ALA A 38 2.90 36.33 21.43
N ILE A 39 2.26 37.03 22.36
CA ILE A 39 2.24 36.69 23.80
C ILE A 39 0.84 36.18 24.11
N LEU A 40 0.74 34.94 24.61
CA LEU A 40 -0.53 34.23 24.80
C LEU A 40 -1.10 34.38 26.22
N VAL A 41 -0.33 34.95 27.14
CA VAL A 41 -0.68 35.10 28.56
C VAL A 41 -0.59 36.56 29.00
N LYS A 42 -1.39 36.94 30.00
CA LYS A 42 -1.35 38.29 30.60
C LYS A 42 -0.55 38.27 31.90
N ASP A 43 -0.06 39.44 32.31
CA ASP A 43 0.64 39.60 33.58
C ASP A 43 -0.19 39.04 34.75
N LYS A 44 0.48 38.39 35.71
CA LYS A 44 -0.10 37.76 36.91
C LYS A 44 -1.14 36.66 36.66
N THR A 45 -1.23 36.12 35.44
CA THR A 45 -2.15 35.00 35.15
C THR A 45 -1.53 33.69 35.67
N PRO A 46 -2.27 32.88 36.46
CA PRO A 46 -1.80 31.55 36.83
C PRO A 46 -1.76 30.64 35.59
N VAL A 47 -0.67 29.90 35.41
CA VAL A 47 -0.47 28.99 34.27
C VAL A 47 -0.11 27.60 34.74
N ALA A 48 -0.54 26.58 34.01
CA ALA A 48 -0.19 25.20 34.30
C ALA A 48 1.20 24.88 33.74
N LYS A 49 1.80 23.79 34.23
CA LYS A 49 3.04 23.26 33.66
C LYS A 49 2.82 22.91 32.18
N ASN A 50 3.77 23.26 31.32
CA ASN A 50 3.75 23.09 29.85
C ASN A 50 2.74 23.96 29.09
N SER A 51 2.14 24.98 29.71
CA SER A 51 1.35 25.96 28.97
C SER A 51 2.23 26.83 28.05
N THR A 52 1.79 27.04 26.81
CA THR A 52 2.47 27.93 25.87
C THR A 52 2.28 29.39 26.29
N LEU A 53 3.39 30.09 26.57
CA LEU A 53 3.35 31.47 27.07
C LEU A 53 3.49 32.51 25.95
N ALA A 54 4.33 32.23 24.95
CA ALA A 54 4.60 33.12 23.83
C ALA A 54 5.04 32.30 22.60
N ILE A 55 4.90 32.91 21.43
CA ILE A 55 5.31 32.37 20.14
C ILE A 55 6.45 33.23 19.59
N ILE A 56 7.52 32.55 19.17
CA ILE A 56 8.64 33.16 18.44
C ILE A 56 8.31 33.01 16.95
N GLU A 57 8.48 34.09 16.20
CA GLU A 57 8.21 34.13 14.76
C GLU A 57 8.96 33.01 14.04
N ASN A 58 8.20 32.22 13.27
CA ASN A 58 8.72 31.17 12.41
C ASN A 58 7.97 31.15 11.08
N THR A 59 8.30 30.19 10.21
CA THR A 59 7.66 30.03 8.90
C THR A 59 6.26 29.41 8.98
N ALA A 60 5.80 29.02 10.17
CA ALA A 60 4.50 28.39 10.38
C ALA A 60 3.49 29.39 10.94
N ASN A 61 2.21 29.20 10.63
CA ASN A 61 1.15 29.88 11.34
C ASN A 61 0.83 29.12 12.64
N TYR A 62 1.09 29.72 13.80
CA TYR A 62 0.90 29.04 15.08
C TYR A 62 -0.54 28.56 15.32
N LYS A 63 -1.55 29.22 14.74
CA LYS A 63 -2.95 28.80 14.86
C LYS A 63 -3.20 27.48 14.13
N ASP A 64 -2.62 27.34 12.96
CA ASP A 64 -2.72 26.13 12.14
C ASP A 64 -1.99 24.96 12.81
N VAL A 65 -0.83 25.23 13.41
CA VAL A 65 -0.09 24.23 14.20
C VAL A 65 -0.88 23.80 15.43
N PHE A 66 -1.55 24.71 16.15
CA PHE A 66 -2.41 24.34 17.26
C PHE A 66 -3.65 23.55 16.83
N LEU A 67 -4.23 23.88 15.67
CA LEU A 67 -5.32 23.11 15.09
C LEU A 67 -4.88 21.67 14.77
N LEU A 68 -3.75 21.51 14.09
CA LEU A 68 -3.16 20.19 13.80
C LEU A 68 -2.89 19.42 15.11
N LYS A 69 -2.29 20.07 16.10
CA LYS A 69 -2.03 19.46 17.42
C LYS A 69 -3.31 18.97 18.07
N SER A 70 -4.36 19.78 18.08
CA SER A 70 -5.66 19.40 18.65
C SER A 70 -6.28 18.20 17.93
N ILE A 71 -6.13 18.10 16.61
CA ILE A 71 -6.62 16.95 15.85
C ILE A 71 -5.84 15.70 16.23
N VAL A 72 -4.51 15.78 16.22
CA VAL A 72 -3.62 14.65 16.54
C VAL A 72 -3.82 14.14 17.97
N ASP A 73 -3.94 15.04 18.95
CA ASP A 73 -4.13 14.68 20.37
C ASP A 73 -5.44 13.90 20.62
N HIS A 74 -6.45 14.05 19.76
CA HIS A 74 -7.75 13.37 19.86
C HIS A 74 -7.94 12.27 18.81
N TYR A 75 -6.97 12.05 17.93
CA TYR A 75 -7.05 11.07 16.86
C TYR A 75 -6.58 9.70 17.37
N ASP A 76 -7.45 8.70 17.23
CA ASP A 76 -7.13 7.31 17.55
C ASP A 76 -6.82 6.56 16.25
N ILE A 77 -5.54 6.25 16.05
CA ILE A 77 -5.04 5.51 14.88
C ILE A 77 -5.67 4.10 14.77
N ASN A 78 -6.07 3.49 15.88
CA ASN A 78 -6.63 2.14 15.88
C ASN A 78 -8.13 2.12 15.55
N ASN A 79 -8.77 3.28 15.47
CA ASN A 79 -10.19 3.38 15.19
C ASN A 79 -10.45 3.52 13.69
N ALA A 80 -10.58 2.38 13.02
CA ALA A 80 -10.85 2.28 11.58
C ALA A 80 -12.12 3.03 11.10
N THR A 81 -13.02 3.42 12.01
CA THR A 81 -14.26 4.15 11.65
C THR A 81 -14.09 5.66 11.56
N LYS A 82 -13.03 6.22 12.13
CA LYS A 82 -12.80 7.67 12.14
C LYS A 82 -11.67 8.04 11.18
N ALA A 83 -12.06 8.61 10.04
CA ALA A 83 -11.08 9.12 9.09
C ALA A 83 -10.38 10.39 9.62
N PHE A 84 -9.10 10.55 9.28
CA PHE A 84 -8.36 11.77 9.63
C PHE A 84 -8.95 12.98 8.86
N PRO A 85 -9.25 14.11 9.52
CA PRO A 85 -10.01 15.21 8.92
C PRO A 85 -9.15 16.15 8.06
N PHE A 86 -8.51 15.63 7.01
CA PHE A 86 -7.64 16.43 6.11
C PHE A 86 -8.32 17.67 5.53
N ALA A 87 -9.64 17.63 5.35
CA ALA A 87 -10.40 18.77 4.84
C ALA A 87 -10.34 20.01 5.74
N SER A 88 -10.19 19.81 7.06
CA SER A 88 -10.08 20.89 8.05
C SER A 88 -8.71 21.57 8.05
N LEU A 89 -7.70 20.90 7.46
CA LEU A 89 -6.32 21.36 7.36
C LEU A 89 -5.96 21.77 5.93
N LYS A 90 -6.96 22.13 5.11
CA LYS A 90 -6.71 22.66 3.78
C LYS A 90 -6.11 24.06 3.87
N ASN A 91 -5.03 24.28 3.13
CA ASN A 91 -4.32 25.57 3.03
C ASN A 91 -3.70 26.04 4.35
N THR A 92 -3.41 25.14 5.29
CA THR A 92 -2.68 25.46 6.53
C THR A 92 -1.20 25.66 6.24
N GLN A 93 -0.59 26.62 6.93
CA GLN A 93 0.85 26.89 6.86
C GLN A 93 1.54 26.27 8.07
N LEU A 94 2.11 25.08 7.91
CA LEU A 94 2.70 24.31 9.03
C LEU A 94 4.23 24.49 9.12
N GLY A 95 4.82 25.25 8.20
CA GLY A 95 6.26 25.52 8.16
C GLY A 95 7.08 24.23 8.13
N GLU A 96 8.00 24.06 9.09
CA GLU A 96 8.87 22.89 9.16
C GLU A 96 8.12 21.54 9.31
N ILE A 97 6.86 21.57 9.80
CA ILE A 97 6.04 20.37 9.99
C ILE A 97 5.41 19.90 8.65
N GLU A 98 5.34 20.76 7.63
CA GLU A 98 4.67 20.46 6.35
C GLU A 98 5.23 19.20 5.69
N SER A 99 6.56 18.99 5.76
CA SER A 99 7.19 17.82 5.15
C SER A 99 6.73 16.52 5.80
N ALA A 100 6.71 16.46 7.13
CA ALA A 100 6.25 15.27 7.85
C ALA A 100 4.74 15.04 7.64
N TYR A 101 3.94 16.12 7.69
CA TYR A 101 2.51 16.05 7.44
C TYR A 101 2.17 15.56 6.02
N ALA A 102 2.91 16.00 5.00
CA ALA A 102 2.72 15.55 3.63
C ALA A 102 3.03 14.05 3.45
N VAL A 103 4.06 13.53 4.14
CA VAL A 103 4.37 12.09 4.16
C VAL A 103 3.23 11.31 4.81
N PHE A 104 2.78 11.74 5.99
CA PHE A 104 1.63 11.14 6.67
C PHE A 104 0.36 11.13 5.81
N GLN A 105 0.02 12.27 5.19
CA GLN A 105 -1.15 12.38 4.33
C GLN A 105 -1.07 11.41 3.13
N LYS A 106 0.10 11.34 2.48
CA LYS A 106 0.34 10.42 1.37
C LYS A 106 0.16 8.96 1.82
N ASP A 107 0.81 8.58 2.91
CA ASP A 107 0.82 7.19 3.37
C ASP A 107 -0.57 6.75 3.86
N TYR A 108 -1.32 7.67 4.50
CA TYR A 108 -2.72 7.46 4.88
C TYR A 108 -3.63 7.23 3.69
N GLN A 109 -3.54 8.09 2.67
CA GLN A 109 -4.35 7.95 1.47
C GLN A 109 -4.00 6.67 0.71
N ALA A 110 -2.72 6.30 0.66
CA ALA A 110 -2.27 5.08 0.03
C ALA A 110 -2.82 3.83 0.74
N GLN A 111 -2.80 3.79 2.08
CA GLN A 111 -3.40 2.69 2.85
C GLN A 111 -4.92 2.59 2.61
N GLN A 112 -5.65 3.71 2.71
CA GLN A 112 -7.09 3.73 2.51
C GLN A 112 -7.49 3.29 1.08
N LEU A 113 -6.69 3.67 0.08
CA LEU A 113 -6.91 3.26 -1.30
C LEU A 113 -6.65 1.77 -1.49
N ASN A 114 -5.59 1.24 -0.88
CA ASN A 114 -5.26 -0.18 -0.93
C ASN A 114 -6.34 -1.05 -0.26
N GLU A 115 -6.90 -0.60 0.87
CA GLU A 115 -8.00 -1.27 1.56
C GLU A 115 -9.32 -1.24 0.77
N SER A 116 -9.58 -0.18 0.00
CA SER A 116 -10.86 -0.03 -0.72
C SER A 116 -10.87 -0.66 -2.10
N LEU A 117 -9.74 -0.59 -2.84
CA LEU A 117 -9.69 -1.04 -4.23
C LEU A 117 -9.21 -2.48 -4.40
N HIS A 118 -8.52 -3.05 -3.41
CA HIS A 118 -7.90 -4.38 -3.50
C HIS A 118 -7.30 -4.68 -4.88
N PRO A 119 -6.36 -3.84 -5.37
CA PRO A 119 -5.94 -3.85 -6.78
C PRO A 119 -5.40 -5.22 -7.24
N PHE A 120 -4.77 -5.97 -6.33
CA PHE A 120 -4.24 -7.31 -6.59
C PHE A 120 -5.34 -8.40 -6.63
N GLU A 121 -6.52 -8.16 -6.06
CA GLU A 121 -7.64 -9.12 -6.09
C GLU A 121 -8.28 -9.18 -7.48
N ILE A 122 -8.40 -8.03 -8.15
CA ILE A 122 -8.91 -7.96 -9.54
C ILE A 122 -7.97 -8.72 -10.47
N GLU A 123 -6.66 -8.48 -10.34
CA GLU A 123 -5.63 -9.17 -11.13
C GLU A 123 -5.64 -10.67 -10.86
N SER A 124 -5.73 -11.08 -9.59
CA SER A 124 -5.79 -12.49 -9.18
C SER A 124 -7.04 -13.20 -9.73
N LYS A 125 -8.20 -12.54 -9.73
CA LYS A 125 -9.43 -13.06 -10.35
C LYS A 125 -9.26 -13.25 -11.85
N ALA A 126 -8.68 -12.28 -12.54
CA ALA A 126 -8.41 -12.37 -13.98
C ALA A 126 -7.44 -13.53 -14.31
N GLN A 127 -6.35 -13.65 -13.57
CA GLN A 127 -5.36 -14.73 -13.73
C GLN A 127 -5.98 -16.11 -13.44
N SER A 128 -6.84 -16.22 -12.43
CA SER A 128 -7.56 -17.46 -12.11
C SER A 128 -8.51 -17.88 -13.25
N SER A 129 -9.26 -16.92 -13.81
CA SER A 129 -10.10 -17.16 -14.98
C SER A 129 -9.28 -17.60 -16.20
N GLU A 130 -8.16 -16.94 -16.47
CA GLU A 130 -7.26 -17.32 -17.57
C GLU A 130 -6.70 -18.74 -17.38
N LYS A 131 -6.32 -19.11 -16.16
CA LYS A 131 -5.84 -20.46 -15.83
C LYS A 131 -6.87 -21.54 -16.13
N ILE A 132 -8.15 -21.29 -15.86
CA ILE A 132 -9.24 -22.21 -16.17
C ILE A 132 -9.33 -22.41 -17.69
N GLN A 133 -9.36 -21.31 -18.45
CA GLN A 133 -9.45 -21.38 -19.92
C GLN A 133 -8.24 -22.10 -20.55
N LEU A 134 -7.03 -21.85 -20.03
CA LEU A 134 -5.82 -22.54 -20.50
C LEU A 134 -5.86 -24.05 -20.21
N LYS A 135 -6.41 -24.46 -19.06
CA LYS A 135 -6.59 -25.87 -18.72
C LYS A 135 -7.62 -26.55 -19.62
N GLU A 136 -8.75 -25.90 -19.87
CA GLU A 136 -9.78 -26.41 -20.79
C GLU A 136 -9.21 -26.57 -22.20
N ARG A 137 -8.46 -25.58 -22.68
CA ARG A 137 -7.78 -25.67 -23.98
C ARG A 137 -6.74 -26.80 -24.02
N LEU A 138 -5.99 -27.00 -22.94
CA LEU A 138 -5.03 -28.10 -22.85
C LEU A 138 -5.73 -29.45 -22.94
N ASP A 139 -6.86 -29.62 -22.24
CA ASP A 139 -7.65 -30.85 -22.26
C ASP A 139 -8.15 -31.17 -23.67
N ILE A 140 -8.71 -30.17 -24.37
CA ILE A 140 -9.15 -30.31 -25.77
C ILE A 140 -7.99 -30.75 -26.67
N LEU A 141 -6.81 -30.13 -26.54
CA LEU A 141 -5.63 -30.52 -27.33
C LEU A 141 -5.16 -31.94 -27.00
N GLN A 142 -5.27 -32.38 -25.74
CA GLN A 142 -4.95 -33.74 -25.34
C GLN A 142 -5.93 -34.75 -25.94
N GLN A 143 -7.22 -34.44 -25.99
CA GLN A 143 -8.21 -35.27 -26.67
C GLN A 143 -7.93 -35.36 -28.18
N GLN A 144 -7.63 -34.23 -28.84
CA GLN A 144 -7.24 -34.20 -30.25
C GLN A 144 -5.96 -35.01 -30.53
N LYS A 145 -5.04 -35.05 -29.56
CA LYS A 145 -3.80 -35.80 -29.67
C LYS A 145 -4.06 -37.29 -29.76
N VAL A 146 -4.94 -37.82 -28.91
CA VAL A 146 -5.33 -39.25 -28.94
C VAL A 146 -5.96 -39.61 -30.28
N LEU A 147 -6.82 -38.74 -30.84
CA LEU A 147 -7.42 -38.96 -32.16
C LEU A 147 -6.36 -38.98 -33.28
N ASN A 148 -5.43 -38.03 -33.28
CA ASN A 148 -4.35 -37.98 -34.27
C ASN A 148 -3.39 -39.18 -34.14
N GLU A 149 -3.14 -39.69 -32.94
CA GLU A 149 -2.35 -40.91 -32.73
C GLU A 149 -3.05 -42.12 -33.36
N SER A 150 -4.38 -42.24 -33.18
CA SER A 150 -5.15 -43.29 -33.83
C SER A 150 -5.15 -43.15 -35.36
N GLU A 151 -5.27 -41.94 -35.90
CA GLU A 151 -5.20 -41.68 -37.34
C GLU A 151 -3.85 -42.10 -37.93
N LEU A 152 -2.75 -41.76 -37.24
CA LEU A 152 -1.41 -42.16 -37.64
C LEU A 152 -1.23 -43.67 -37.69
N GLU A 153 -1.75 -44.39 -36.68
CA GLU A 153 -1.68 -45.84 -36.63
C GLU A 153 -2.48 -46.48 -37.78
N LEU A 154 -3.65 -45.93 -38.11
CA LEU A 154 -4.46 -46.38 -39.25
C LEU A 154 -3.73 -46.18 -40.58
N GLN A 155 -3.16 -45.00 -40.81
CA GLN A 155 -2.42 -44.71 -42.04
C GLN A 155 -1.14 -45.53 -42.15
N LYS A 156 -0.45 -45.80 -41.05
CA LYS A 156 0.70 -46.71 -41.00
C LYS A 156 0.31 -48.14 -41.39
N ASN A 157 -0.81 -48.63 -40.84
CA ASN A 157 -1.36 -49.94 -41.19
C ASN A 157 -1.86 -50.00 -42.64
N GLU A 158 -2.34 -48.90 -43.20
CA GLU A 158 -2.70 -48.79 -44.61
C GLU A 158 -1.45 -48.87 -45.51
N ILE A 159 -0.39 -48.11 -45.21
CA ILE A 159 0.87 -48.18 -45.95
C ILE A 159 1.43 -49.60 -45.95
N ALA A 160 1.44 -50.28 -44.81
CA ALA A 160 1.93 -51.66 -44.73
C ALA A 160 1.13 -52.61 -45.65
N ARG A 161 -0.19 -52.43 -45.74
CA ARG A 161 -1.04 -53.20 -46.67
C ARG A 161 -0.71 -52.88 -48.13
N PHE A 162 -0.59 -51.60 -48.49
CA PHE A 162 -0.24 -51.17 -49.84
C PHE A 162 1.18 -51.60 -50.24
N GLU A 163 2.12 -51.69 -49.30
CA GLU A 163 3.46 -52.22 -49.54
C GLU A 163 3.44 -53.68 -50.03
N THR A 164 2.58 -54.52 -49.43
CA THR A 164 2.42 -55.90 -49.90
C THR A 164 1.84 -55.99 -51.31
N LEU A 165 0.94 -55.07 -51.70
CA LEU A 165 0.36 -55.03 -53.04
C LEU A 165 1.37 -54.50 -54.06
N PHE A 166 2.17 -53.50 -53.68
CA PHE A 166 3.22 -52.94 -54.51
C PHE A 166 4.30 -53.98 -54.82
N ASN A 167 4.74 -54.73 -53.81
CA ASN A 167 5.73 -55.80 -53.97
C ASN A 167 5.22 -56.95 -54.86
N LYS A 168 3.90 -57.12 -54.97
CA LYS A 168 3.25 -58.07 -55.90
C LYS A 168 3.02 -57.48 -57.30
N GLY A 169 3.41 -56.22 -57.55
CA GLY A 169 3.21 -55.53 -58.82
C GLY A 169 1.76 -55.14 -59.12
N ILE A 170 0.88 -55.14 -58.11
CA ILE A 170 -0.57 -54.91 -58.28
C ILE A 170 -0.90 -53.42 -58.35
N ILE A 171 -0.12 -52.58 -57.67
CA ILE A 171 -0.28 -51.11 -57.66
C ILE A 171 0.96 -50.42 -58.20
N SER A 172 0.79 -49.20 -58.67
CA SER A 172 1.87 -48.36 -59.20
C SER A 172 2.72 -47.72 -58.09
N ALA A 173 3.93 -47.28 -58.44
CA ALA A 173 4.79 -46.52 -57.54
C ALA A 173 4.15 -45.19 -57.12
N GLN A 174 3.41 -44.55 -58.03
CA GLN A 174 2.69 -43.30 -57.78
C GLN A 174 1.60 -43.48 -56.70
N GLU A 175 0.84 -44.56 -56.74
CA GLU A 175 -0.17 -44.87 -55.71
C GLU A 175 0.48 -45.12 -54.35
N MET A 176 1.60 -45.83 -54.32
CA MET A 176 2.36 -46.07 -53.09
C MET A 176 2.93 -44.77 -52.50
N GLU A 177 3.51 -43.90 -53.34
CA GLU A 177 4.01 -42.58 -52.93
C GLU A 177 2.89 -41.68 -52.39
N ALA A 178 1.70 -41.72 -53.00
CA ALA A 178 0.54 -40.98 -52.52
C ALA A 178 0.13 -41.41 -51.09
N LYS A 179 0.15 -42.71 -50.78
CA LYS A 179 -0.12 -43.22 -49.42
C LYS A 179 0.95 -42.79 -48.42
N LYS A 180 2.23 -42.87 -48.79
CA LYS A 180 3.35 -42.39 -47.95
C LYS A 180 3.24 -40.89 -47.68
N LEU A 181 2.87 -40.10 -48.68
CA LEU A 181 2.69 -38.66 -48.54
C LEU A 181 1.56 -38.33 -47.54
N GLY A 182 0.44 -39.06 -47.61
CA GLY A 182 -0.66 -38.91 -46.64
C GLY A 182 -0.19 -39.12 -45.20
N TYR A 183 0.56 -40.19 -44.93
CA TYR A 183 1.16 -40.46 -43.61
C TYR A 183 2.10 -39.35 -43.14
N LEU A 184 2.95 -38.84 -44.03
CA LEU A 184 3.85 -37.74 -43.69
C LEU A 184 3.08 -36.45 -43.34
N GLN A 185 1.96 -36.19 -44.03
CA GLN A 185 1.09 -35.05 -43.73
C GLN A 185 0.40 -35.20 -42.36
N ALA A 186 -0.16 -36.37 -42.05
CA ALA A 186 -0.73 -36.65 -40.74
C ALA A 186 0.34 -36.56 -39.63
N MET A 187 1.56 -37.04 -39.89
CA MET A 187 2.67 -36.97 -38.93
C MET A 187 3.09 -35.52 -38.67
N LYS A 188 3.09 -34.67 -39.70
CA LYS A 188 3.34 -33.24 -39.56
C LYS A 188 2.24 -32.57 -38.71
N SER A 189 0.97 -32.92 -38.94
CA SER A 189 -0.16 -32.44 -38.13
C SER A 189 0.00 -32.81 -36.65
N TYR A 190 0.28 -34.09 -36.35
CA TYR A 190 0.51 -34.58 -34.99
C TYR A 190 1.67 -33.85 -34.29
N LYS A 191 2.81 -33.67 -34.98
CA LYS A 191 3.94 -32.89 -34.43
C LYS A 191 3.60 -31.42 -34.19
N GLY A 192 2.79 -30.82 -35.05
CA GLY A 192 2.26 -29.48 -34.85
C GLY A 192 1.43 -29.39 -33.57
N LEU A 193 0.55 -30.37 -33.35
CA LEU A 193 -0.28 -30.46 -32.15
C LEU A 193 0.56 -30.62 -30.86
N LEU A 194 1.61 -31.44 -30.88
CA LEU A 194 2.53 -31.57 -29.74
C LEU A 194 3.22 -30.22 -29.41
N THR A 195 3.54 -29.44 -30.44
CA THR A 195 4.12 -28.10 -30.27
C THR A 195 3.10 -27.15 -29.61
N SER A 196 1.84 -27.17 -30.05
CA SER A 196 0.77 -26.40 -29.43
C SER A 196 0.51 -26.79 -27.97
N ILE A 197 0.53 -28.09 -27.65
CA ILE A 197 0.42 -28.58 -26.27
C ILE A 197 1.58 -28.03 -25.41
N SER A 198 2.81 -28.05 -25.94
CA SER A 198 3.98 -27.50 -25.24
C SER A 198 3.84 -26.00 -24.97
N GLN A 199 3.37 -25.24 -25.96
CA GLN A 199 3.12 -23.80 -25.81
C GLN A 199 2.07 -23.50 -24.71
N ILE A 200 0.94 -24.21 -24.71
CA ILE A 200 -0.09 -24.03 -23.66
C ILE A 200 0.44 -24.39 -22.28
N ARG A 201 1.27 -25.43 -22.16
CA ARG A 201 1.94 -25.77 -20.90
C ARG A 201 2.86 -24.65 -20.42
N SER A 202 3.61 -24.02 -21.32
CA SER A 202 4.43 -22.85 -20.99
C SER A 202 3.54 -21.70 -20.49
N SER A 203 2.46 -21.37 -21.21
CA SER A 203 1.53 -20.32 -20.80
C SER A 203 0.91 -20.58 -19.43
N LEU A 204 0.61 -21.83 -19.07
CA LEU A 204 0.14 -22.20 -17.72
C LEU A 204 1.20 -21.96 -16.64
N ILE A 205 2.47 -22.23 -16.93
CA ILE A 205 3.58 -21.96 -16.02
C ILE A 205 3.75 -20.46 -15.84
N ASP A 206 3.72 -19.69 -16.93
CA ASP A 206 3.87 -18.24 -16.91
C ASP A 206 2.73 -17.55 -16.16
N ASN A 207 1.47 -17.96 -16.40
CA ASN A 207 0.31 -17.49 -15.65
C ASN A 207 0.43 -17.83 -14.15
N THR A 208 0.89 -19.04 -13.80
CA THR A 208 1.11 -19.42 -12.40
C THR A 208 2.20 -18.58 -11.74
N LYS A 209 3.29 -18.30 -12.44
CA LYS A 209 4.37 -17.41 -11.96
C LYS A 209 3.88 -15.98 -11.78
N SER A 210 3.12 -15.45 -12.74
CA SER A 210 2.52 -14.11 -12.63
C SER A 210 1.61 -14.03 -11.41
N SER A 211 0.79 -15.05 -11.19
CA SER A 211 -0.12 -15.10 -10.03
C SER A 211 0.59 -15.13 -8.69
N GLN A 212 1.67 -15.91 -8.58
CA GLN A 212 2.52 -15.88 -7.39
C GLN A 212 3.19 -14.51 -7.21
N ASN A 213 3.67 -13.88 -8.27
CA ASN A 213 4.27 -12.55 -8.21
C ASN A 213 3.26 -11.48 -7.77
N SER A 214 2.03 -11.50 -8.28
CA SER A 214 0.96 -10.60 -7.85
C SER A 214 0.66 -10.78 -6.36
N GLN A 215 0.63 -12.02 -5.86
CA GLN A 215 0.44 -12.29 -4.43
C GLN A 215 1.60 -11.75 -3.58
N ILE A 216 2.85 -12.00 -4.00
CA ILE A 216 4.05 -11.49 -3.32
C ILE A 216 4.05 -9.96 -3.28
N ASN A 217 3.69 -9.33 -4.40
CA ASN A 217 3.59 -7.87 -4.49
C ASN A 217 2.49 -7.33 -3.60
N SER A 218 1.34 -8.00 -3.51
CA SER A 218 0.25 -7.65 -2.58
C SER A 218 0.73 -7.67 -1.13
N THR A 219 1.34 -8.77 -0.68
CA THR A 219 1.87 -8.87 0.70
C THR A 219 2.96 -7.84 0.96
N LYS A 220 3.84 -7.60 -0.02
CA LYS A 220 4.91 -6.60 0.11
C LYS A 220 4.34 -5.20 0.23
N GLU A 221 3.32 -4.87 -0.56
CA GLU A 221 2.66 -3.56 -0.51
C GLU A 221 1.93 -3.36 0.82
N GLU A 222 1.18 -4.36 1.31
CA GLU A 222 0.54 -4.31 2.63
C GLU A 222 1.56 -4.08 3.75
N VAL A 223 2.68 -4.81 3.75
CA VAL A 223 3.75 -4.65 4.74
C VAL A 223 4.40 -3.27 4.63
N ASN A 224 4.67 -2.79 3.42
CA ASN A 224 5.26 -1.48 3.20
C ASN A 224 4.35 -0.36 3.66
N LEU A 225 3.07 -0.38 3.28
CA LEU A 225 2.06 0.60 3.67
C LEU A 225 1.88 0.61 5.18
N GLY A 226 1.78 -0.57 5.82
CA GLY A 226 1.69 -0.67 7.29
C GLY A 226 2.93 -0.10 7.99
N ARG A 227 4.14 -0.37 7.46
CA ARG A 227 5.38 0.18 8.02
C ARG A 227 5.46 1.69 7.83
N SER A 228 5.16 2.19 6.63
CA SER A 228 5.14 3.62 6.29
C SER A 228 4.15 4.38 7.17
N MET A 229 2.97 3.81 7.40
CA MET A 229 1.97 4.39 8.29
C MET A 229 2.38 4.40 9.75
N ALA A 230 3.09 3.37 10.23
CA ALA A 230 3.62 3.35 11.59
C ALA A 230 4.81 4.31 11.82
N GLN A 231 5.52 4.67 10.75
CA GLN A 231 6.69 5.58 10.81
C GLN A 231 6.33 7.05 10.60
N SER A 232 5.18 7.33 9.99
CA SER A 232 4.65 8.67 9.73
C SER A 232 3.92 9.21 10.95
#